data_AF-A0A5J5IQY1-F1
#
_entry.id   AF-A0A5J5IQY1-F1
#
_cell.length_a   1.000
_cell.length_b   1.000
_cell.length_c   1.000
_cell.angle_alpha   90.00
_cell.angle_beta   90.00
_cell.angle_gamma   90.00
#
_symmetry.space_group_name_H-M   'P 1'
#
loop_
_entity.id
_entity.type
_entity.pdbx_description
1 polymer ?
#
loop_
_entity_poly.entity_id
_entity_poly.type
_entity_poly.pdbx_seq_one_letter_code
_entity_poly.pdbx_strand_id
1 'polypeptide(L)'
;MSPHDAGPVINTVAERVRAGHVLTVGEVVTFDDWTHRVTVEEVPNPGEILFSANGHYGLPPFASVPAFQLTYDDLEGRFPWDEGYSRPSWLQPRPGGFRA
;
A
#
# COMPACT_ATOMS: atom_id res chain seq x y z
N MET A 1 -9.48 6.77 7.65
CA MET A 1 -9.59 6.60 6.18
C MET A 1 -10.91 5.93 5.78
N SER A 2 -11.64 6.57 4.87
CA SER A 2 -12.74 6.00 4.10
C SER A 2 -12.21 5.52 2.71
N PRO A 3 -12.92 4.64 1.98
CA PRO A 3 -12.50 4.23 0.63
C PRO A 3 -12.27 5.39 -0.35
N HIS A 4 -12.87 6.56 -0.10
CA HIS A 4 -12.71 7.76 -0.93
C HIS A 4 -11.32 8.41 -0.82
N ASP A 5 -10.59 8.14 0.27
CA ASP A 5 -9.26 8.74 0.51
C ASP A 5 -8.13 7.96 -0.18
N ALA A 6 -8.39 6.71 -0.60
CA ALA A 6 -7.38 5.84 -1.19
C ALA A 6 -6.85 6.35 -2.55
N GLY A 7 -7.74 6.89 -3.39
CA GLY A 7 -7.37 7.44 -4.70
C GLY A 7 -6.38 8.60 -4.61
N PRO A 8 -6.68 9.66 -3.84
CA PRO A 8 -5.75 10.75 -3.58
C PRO A 8 -4.40 10.30 -3.04
N VAL A 9 -4.37 9.38 -2.06
CA VAL A 9 -3.11 8.85 -1.50
C VAL A 9 -2.26 8.17 -2.57
N ILE A 10 -2.86 7.27 -3.35
CA ILE A 10 -2.15 6.56 -4.43
C ILE A 10 -1.62 7.56 -5.47
N ASN A 11 -2.40 8.57 -5.84
CA ASN A 11 -1.98 9.58 -6.81
C ASN A 11 -0.78 10.38 -6.31
N THR A 12 -0.82 10.87 -5.06
CA THR A 12 0.28 11.63 -4.46
C THR A 12 1.57 10.79 -4.38
N VAL A 13 1.46 9.52 -3.98
CA VAL A 13 2.63 8.63 -3.94
C VAL A 13 3.17 8.35 -5.34
N ALA A 14 2.28 8.11 -6.33
CA ALA A 14 2.68 7.90 -7.72
C ALA A 14 3.37 9.14 -8.32
N GLU A 15 2.95 10.36 -7.95
CA GLU A 15 3.63 11.59 -8.36
C GLU A 15 5.06 11.67 -7.83
N ARG A 16 5.30 11.29 -6.57
CA ARG A 16 6.66 11.24 -6.01
C ARG A 16 7.54 10.24 -6.76
N VAL A 17 7.01 9.05 -7.04
CA VAL A 17 7.72 8.03 -7.84
C VAL A 17 8.04 8.56 -9.24
N ARG A 18 7.09 9.23 -9.91
CA ARG A 18 7.32 9.88 -11.21
C ARG A 18 8.35 11.00 -11.16
N ALA A 19 8.48 11.69 -10.04
CA ALA A 19 9.51 12.69 -9.79
C ALA A 19 10.91 12.08 -9.49
N GLY A 20 11.03 10.75 -9.44
CA GLY A 20 12.28 10.03 -9.23
C GLY A 20 12.48 9.52 -7.81
N HIS A 21 11.49 9.66 -6.92
CA HIS A 21 11.56 9.07 -5.58
C HIS A 21 11.49 7.54 -5.66
N VAL A 22 12.40 6.86 -4.97
CA VAL A 22 12.45 5.40 -4.90
C VAL A 22 11.85 4.96 -3.57
N LEU A 23 10.66 4.37 -3.62
CA LEU A 23 10.02 3.82 -2.42
C LEU A 23 10.81 2.64 -1.87
N THR A 24 10.99 2.62 -0.55
CA THR A 24 11.71 1.55 0.15
C THR A 24 10.79 0.83 1.13
N VAL A 25 10.91 -0.49 1.26
CA VAL A 25 10.16 -1.27 2.26
C VAL A 25 10.46 -0.75 3.67
N GLY A 26 9.42 -0.50 4.45
CA GLY A 26 9.50 0.11 5.79
C GLY A 26 9.58 1.63 5.79
N GLU A 27 9.67 2.28 4.63
CA GLU A 27 9.57 3.73 4.53
C GLU A 27 8.22 4.22 5.03
N VAL A 28 8.24 5.26 5.88
CA VAL A 28 7.05 5.97 6.32
C VAL A 28 6.89 7.22 5.47
N VAL A 29 5.83 7.26 4.67
CA VAL A 29 5.47 8.36 3.80
C VAL A 29 4.47 9.27 4.51
N THR A 30 4.81 10.55 4.61
CA THR A 30 3.96 11.63 5.15
C THR A 30 3.39 12.49 4.02
N PHE A 31 2.33 13.25 4.31
CA PHE A 31 1.60 14.06 3.35
C PHE A 31 1.36 15.45 3.94
N ASP A 32 1.48 16.49 3.12
CA ASP A 32 1.37 17.88 3.60
C ASP A 32 -0.08 18.22 4.02
N ASP A 33 -1.06 17.74 3.26
CA ASP A 33 -2.49 18.03 3.47
C ASP A 33 -3.25 16.88 4.15
N TRP A 34 -2.54 15.88 4.68
CA TRP A 34 -3.18 14.71 5.28
C TRP A 34 -2.41 14.23 6.51
N THR A 35 -3.09 14.23 7.66
CA THR A 35 -2.51 13.95 8.98
C THR A 35 -1.99 12.52 9.15
N HIS A 36 -2.52 11.59 8.35
CA HIS A 36 -2.12 10.20 8.39
C HIS A 36 -0.78 9.96 7.71
N ARG A 37 -0.18 8.83 8.05
CA ARG A 37 1.05 8.32 7.46
C ARG A 37 0.79 6.96 6.84
N VAL A 38 1.56 6.62 5.82
CA VAL A 38 1.55 5.27 5.27
C VAL A 38 2.93 4.66 5.35
N THR A 39 2.98 3.38 5.64
CA THR A 39 4.20 2.57 5.56
C THR A 39 4.18 1.72 4.31
N VAL A 40 5.33 1.61 3.66
CA VAL A 40 5.52 0.84 2.43
C VAL A 40 5.85 -0.60 2.78
N GLU A 41 5.03 -1.54 2.31
CA GLU A 41 5.22 -2.96 2.55
C GLU A 41 5.33 -3.73 1.25
N GLU A 42 6.21 -4.72 1.20
CA GLU A 42 6.32 -5.61 0.04
C GLU A 42 5.07 -6.49 -0.10
N VAL A 43 4.58 -6.64 -1.33
CA VAL A 43 3.53 -7.61 -1.66
C VAL A 43 4.22 -8.90 -2.11
N PRO A 44 4.13 -10.00 -1.34
CA PRO A 44 4.84 -11.24 -1.66
C PRO A 44 4.14 -12.08 -2.74
N ASN A 45 2.86 -11.86 -3.01
CA ASN A 45 2.03 -12.64 -3.93
C ASN A 45 1.39 -11.81 -5.08
N PRO A 46 2.13 -10.93 -5.77
CA PRO A 46 1.53 -10.03 -6.77
C PRO A 46 0.91 -10.80 -7.95
N GLY A 47 1.46 -11.97 -8.29
CA GLY A 47 0.90 -12.85 -9.32
C GLY A 47 -0.48 -13.42 -9.00
N GLU A 48 -0.84 -13.48 -7.71
CA GLU A 48 -2.13 -13.98 -7.24
C GLU A 48 -3.21 -12.89 -7.14
N ILE A 49 -2.83 -11.61 -7.21
CA ILE A 49 -3.76 -10.50 -6.92
C ILE A 49 -3.76 -9.37 -7.96
N LEU A 50 -2.71 -9.23 -8.79
CA LEU A 50 -2.54 -8.13 -9.76
C LEU A 50 -2.77 -8.55 -11.21
N PHE A 51 -3.85 -9.29 -11.49
CA PHE A 51 -4.12 -9.86 -12.82
C PHE A 51 -4.17 -8.80 -13.94
N SER A 52 -4.83 -7.67 -13.72
CA SER A 52 -4.93 -6.61 -14.73
C SER A 52 -3.59 -5.93 -15.01
N ALA A 53 -2.75 -5.71 -14.00
CA ALA A 53 -1.43 -5.14 -14.18
C ALA A 53 -0.52 -6.11 -14.96
N ASN A 54 -0.53 -7.39 -14.58
CA ASN A 54 0.20 -8.43 -15.30
C ASN A 54 -0.21 -8.51 -16.77
N GLY A 55 -1.53 -8.47 -17.05
CA GLY A 55 -2.04 -8.43 -18.43
C GLY A 55 -1.61 -7.20 -19.21
N HIS A 56 -1.63 -6.01 -18.58
CA HIS A 56 -1.17 -4.77 -19.21
C HIS A 56 0.30 -4.83 -19.63
N TYR A 57 1.16 -5.40 -18.79
CA TYR A 57 2.59 -5.54 -19.07
C TYR A 57 2.96 -6.84 -19.81
N GLY A 58 1.99 -7.69 -20.17
CA GLY A 58 2.24 -8.96 -20.86
C GLY A 58 3.02 -9.98 -20.02
N LEU A 59 2.93 -9.89 -18.70
CA LEU A 59 3.69 -10.74 -17.78
C LEU A 59 2.86 -11.95 -17.32
N PRO A 60 3.45 -13.15 -17.27
CA PRO A 60 2.77 -14.31 -16.69
C PRO A 60 2.74 -14.21 -15.15
N PRO A 61 1.80 -14.89 -14.46
CA PRO A 61 1.65 -14.78 -13.00
C PRO A 61 2.92 -15.10 -12.20
N PHE A 62 3.75 -16.04 -12.66
CA PHE A 62 5.00 -16.43 -11.99
C PHE A 62 6.14 -15.40 -12.16
N ALA A 63 5.99 -14.41 -13.04
CA ALA A 63 6.92 -13.31 -13.27
C ALA A 63 6.18 -11.97 -13.20
N SER A 64 5.27 -11.86 -12.23
CA SER A 64 4.40 -10.70 -12.03
C SER A 64 5.19 -9.40 -11.75
N VAL A 65 4.54 -8.26 -11.99
CA VAL A 65 5.09 -6.96 -11.59
C VAL A 65 5.38 -6.93 -10.07
N PRO A 66 6.56 -6.46 -9.64
CA PRO A 66 6.79 -6.13 -8.24
C PRO A 66 5.77 -5.08 -7.77
N ALA A 67 5.31 -5.19 -6.54
CA ALA A 67 4.32 -4.29 -5.98
C ALA A 67 4.54 -4.01 -4.51
N PHE A 68 4.10 -2.83 -4.09
CA PHE A 68 4.02 -2.43 -2.71
C PHE A 68 2.57 -2.27 -2.28
N GLN A 69 2.29 -2.61 -1.03
CA GLN A 69 1.08 -2.23 -0.32
C GLN A 69 1.40 -1.02 0.56
N LEU A 70 0.50 -0.04 0.58
CA LEU A 70 0.59 1.09 1.49
C LEU A 70 -0.39 0.88 2.64
N THR A 71 0.13 0.74 3.86
CA THR A 71 -0.69 0.55 5.07
C THR A 71 -0.72 1.85 5.85
N TYR A 72 -1.92 2.34 6.19
CA TYR A 72 -2.09 3.63 6.87
C TYR A 72 -2.25 3.48 8.39
N ASP A 73 -1.88 4.52 9.14
CA ASP A 73 -2.07 4.60 10.59
C ASP A 73 -3.51 4.99 11.00
N ASP A 74 -3.85 4.80 12.27
CA ASP A 74 -5.10 5.34 12.83
C ASP A 74 -4.98 6.83 13.17
N LEU A 75 -6.05 7.41 13.73
CA LEU A 75 -6.09 8.84 14.08
C LEU A 75 -5.08 9.24 15.16
N GLU A 76 -4.56 8.28 15.92
CA GLU A 76 -3.53 8.47 16.95
C GLU A 76 -2.14 8.11 16.43
N GLY A 77 -2.00 7.88 15.12
CA GLY A 77 -0.72 7.58 14.47
C GLY A 77 -0.23 6.15 14.68
N ARG A 78 -1.08 5.20 15.10
CA ARG A 78 -0.68 3.80 15.31
C ARG A 78 -0.90 2.97 14.05
N PHE A 79 0.04 2.12 13.70
CA PHE A 79 -0.12 1.13 12.64
C PHE A 79 -0.84 -0.13 13.14
N PRO A 80 -1.32 -1.01 12.24
CA PRO A 80 -2.09 -2.20 12.64
C PRO A 80 -1.42 -3.17 13.62
N TRP A 81 -0.08 -3.11 13.73
CA TRP A 81 0.71 -3.92 14.64
C TRP A 81 1.08 -3.21 15.95
N ASP A 82 0.81 -1.91 16.05
CA ASP A 82 1.11 -1.14 17.25
C ASP A 82 0.08 -1.41 18.35
N GLU A 83 0.54 -1.37 19.59
CA GLU A 83 -0.33 -1.56 20.75
C GLU A 83 -1.42 -0.48 20.82
N GLY A 84 -2.66 -0.93 20.96
CA GLY A 84 -3.82 -0.05 21.07
C GLY A 84 -4.34 0.52 19.75
N TYR A 85 -3.87 0.04 18.59
CA TYR A 85 -4.44 0.40 17.29
C TYR A 85 -5.97 0.30 17.30
N SER A 86 -6.62 1.39 16.92
CA SER A 86 -8.05 1.59 17.19
C SER A 86 -8.99 0.95 16.17
N ARG A 87 -8.47 0.44 15.04
CA ARG A 87 -9.30 -0.15 13.97
C ARG A 87 -9.18 -1.68 13.95
N PRO A 88 -10.20 -2.38 13.43
CA PRO A 88 -10.12 -3.83 13.26
C PRO A 88 -8.99 -4.22 12.29
N SER A 89 -8.28 -5.31 12.61
CA SER A 89 -7.14 -5.81 11.81
C SER A 89 -7.54 -6.28 10.41
N TRP A 90 -8.77 -6.78 10.23
CA TRP A 90 -9.29 -7.21 8.92
C TRP A 90 -9.50 -6.06 7.93
N LEU A 91 -9.48 -4.82 8.40
CA LEU A 91 -9.66 -3.66 7.53
C LEU A 91 -8.43 -3.42 6.63
N GLN A 92 -7.24 -3.74 7.13
CA GLN A 92 -5.98 -3.63 6.42
C GLN A 92 -5.26 -4.99 6.53
N PRO A 93 -5.69 -6.01 5.76
CA PRO A 93 -5.04 -7.31 5.81
C PRO A 93 -3.55 -7.17 5.46
N ARG A 94 -2.72 -7.95 6.16
CA ARG A 94 -1.27 -7.94 5.92
C ARG A 94 -0.98 -8.40 4.47
N PRO A 95 0.05 -7.85 3.81
CA PRO A 95 0.47 -8.32 2.49
C PRO A 95 0.66 -9.84 2.47
N GLY A 96 0.24 -10.50 1.39
CA GLY A 96 0.28 -11.96 1.27
C GLY A 96 -0.95 -12.70 1.84
N GLY A 97 -1.76 -12.05 2.67
CA GLY A 97 -2.97 -12.66 3.23
C GLY A 97 -4.17 -12.65 2.29
N PHE A 98 -4.23 -11.70 1.36
CA PHE A 98 -5.33 -11.58 0.40
C PHE A 98 -5.13 -12.50 -0.81
N ARG A 99 -6.24 -13.12 -1.26
CA ARG A 99 -6.33 -13.94 -2.48
C ARG A 99 -7.59 -13.51 -3.23
N ALA A 100 -7.46 -13.26 -4.53
CA ALA A 100 -8.51 -12.70 -5.39
C ALA A 100 -9.40 -13.77 -6.04
#